data_AF-A0A917WH64-F1
#
_entry.id   AF-A0A917WH64-F1
#
_cell.length_a   1.000
_cell.length_b   1.000
_cell.length_c   1.000
_cell.angle_alpha   90.00
_cell.angle_beta   90.00
_cell.angle_gamma   90.00
#
_symmetry.space_group_name_H-M   'P 1'
#
loop_
_entity.id
_entity.type
_entity.pdbx_description
1 polymer ?
#
loop_
_entity_poly.entity_id
_entity_poly.type
_entity_poly.pdbx_seq_one_letter_code
_entity_poly.pdbx_strand_id
1 'polypeptide(L)'
;MSTSSSIAAPDRPARLHVDEVGHCLVAAVRGGDRADARAVAKRVQAEEDRIAVVMSRLTSALVPALLQQLRPWVPIRWDSVRLVAAGASHRGGRPPAQELADGLGVEVIAADGDLLCLPDGSLFVAASNGHGRPEADHRPAGRGSWWRFRPGREPQQLGRRFPEPEWERHLDQIPPSQLGPGGGVVVEDVPCGLWLHRPGPVDPDDLIFAVPMHHADAALVVSRPGERPLAAAEVRQLVAALPTALRERLVLAPYGDRPVADGRLGEIGSEAANQTLRVRTGLPLQLFGEGRHVVAVRRDGVPGWRPFAVELAWRPYGGARVHKWTAPGDNLLPLGPAQLALNDRWMVEVVEAGLWIHTIDRVDGATAVRELPLDADYCTVVVGGPDAPQDRPPWRAVVRLLRSLPADARASLRIAVADDAGARMVRAAAKVQERLTDGQIWLLRTTGRERGLVPFSELPEAGEAVEPDDGDPFPGAPADRDLAGLLSFVEALRRTPSWDEPDGSSSGGAPPRPNLRPVPAEQRWWWAEERATQLSPAEHPPAAGSRPPGVPAGDVAIAVPDDIARSARPGSDEAAARPRDRPGGSEADTRTERAPSRWRPGSAP
;
A
#
# COMPACT_ATOMS: atom_id res chain seq x y z
N MET A 1 68.58 -27.66 -13.54
CA MET A 1 67.63 -26.98 -12.63
C MET A 1 66.27 -27.08 -13.27
N SER A 2 65.47 -28.05 -12.84
CA SER A 2 64.13 -28.35 -13.36
C SER A 2 63.11 -27.53 -12.60
N THR A 3 62.34 -26.70 -13.32
CA THR A 3 61.17 -26.01 -12.77
C THR A 3 59.95 -26.92 -12.90
N SER A 4 59.55 -27.50 -11.78
CA SER A 4 58.32 -28.28 -11.65
C SER A 4 57.10 -27.37 -11.76
N SER A 5 56.38 -27.46 -12.87
CA SER A 5 55.02 -26.94 -13.00
C SER A 5 54.09 -27.77 -12.11
N SER A 6 53.67 -27.18 -10.99
CA SER A 6 52.65 -27.72 -10.10
C SER A 6 51.29 -27.69 -10.81
N ILE A 7 50.87 -28.83 -11.35
CA ILE A 7 49.51 -29.06 -11.84
C ILE A 7 48.58 -29.01 -10.62
N ALA A 8 47.79 -27.94 -10.51
CA ALA A 8 46.73 -27.84 -9.51
C ALA A 8 45.75 -29.02 -9.68
N ALA A 9 45.50 -29.75 -8.59
CA ALA A 9 44.53 -30.83 -8.59
C ALA A 9 43.14 -30.30 -9.01
N PRO A 10 42.35 -31.07 -9.77
CA PRO A 10 41.00 -30.66 -10.14
C PRO A 10 40.17 -30.45 -8.89
N ASP A 11 39.59 -29.26 -8.79
CA ASP A 11 38.76 -28.83 -7.67
C ASP A 11 37.63 -29.85 -7.47
N ARG A 12 37.45 -30.31 -6.22
CA ARG A 12 36.49 -31.37 -5.92
C ARG A 12 35.09 -30.85 -6.27
N PRO A 13 34.27 -31.57 -7.06
CA PRO A 13 32.97 -31.04 -7.48
C PRO A 13 32.13 -30.69 -6.25
N ALA A 14 31.61 -29.46 -6.23
CA ALA A 14 30.78 -28.95 -5.15
C ALA A 14 29.62 -29.92 -4.88
N ARG A 15 29.50 -30.38 -3.63
CA ARG A 15 28.41 -31.27 -3.24
C ARG A 15 27.15 -30.45 -3.00
N LEU A 16 26.24 -30.52 -3.96
CA LEU A 16 24.90 -29.97 -3.88
C LEU A 16 23.97 -30.98 -3.21
N HIS A 17 23.15 -30.51 -2.26
CA HIS A 17 22.05 -31.28 -1.70
C HIS A 17 20.73 -30.66 -2.15
N VAL A 18 19.76 -31.51 -2.51
CA VAL A 18 18.41 -31.11 -2.90
C VAL A 18 17.41 -31.77 -1.96
N ASP A 19 16.56 -30.96 -1.33
CA ASP A 19 15.48 -31.42 -0.46
C ASP A 19 14.12 -30.94 -1.01
N GLU A 20 13.09 -31.78 -0.94
CA GLU A 20 11.71 -31.37 -1.26
C GLU A 20 11.12 -30.58 -0.07
N VAL A 21 10.54 -29.42 -0.36
CA VAL A 21 9.92 -28.53 0.63
C VAL A 21 8.62 -27.99 0.03
N GLY A 22 7.49 -28.50 0.52
CA GLY A 22 6.20 -28.20 -0.10
C GLY A 22 6.15 -28.72 -1.53
N HIS A 23 5.94 -27.82 -2.48
CA HIS A 23 5.92 -28.12 -3.92
C HIS A 23 7.18 -27.60 -4.64
N CYS A 24 8.24 -27.28 -3.89
CA CYS A 24 9.51 -26.78 -4.38
C CYS A 24 10.65 -27.76 -4.08
N LEU A 25 11.75 -27.63 -4.83
CA LEU A 25 13.04 -28.23 -4.51
C LEU A 25 13.98 -27.16 -3.97
N VAL A 26 14.54 -27.38 -2.77
CA VAL A 26 15.56 -26.49 -2.19
C VAL A 26 16.93 -27.07 -2.46
N ALA A 27 17.72 -26.37 -3.28
CA ALA A 27 19.08 -26.75 -3.61
C ALA A 27 20.09 -25.91 -2.81
N ALA A 28 21.01 -26.57 -2.11
CA ALA A 28 22.01 -25.89 -1.30
C ALA A 28 23.39 -26.55 -1.41
N VAL A 29 24.43 -25.72 -1.48
CA VAL A 29 25.80 -26.17 -1.29
C VAL A 29 25.99 -26.55 0.16
N ARG A 30 26.67 -27.67 0.43
CA ARG A 30 26.94 -28.13 1.80
C ARG A 30 27.60 -27.03 2.65
N GLY A 31 26.96 -26.66 3.76
CA GLY A 31 27.41 -25.59 4.67
C GLY A 31 26.89 -24.18 4.34
N GLY A 32 26.13 -24.02 3.25
CA GLY A 32 25.44 -22.77 2.94
C GLY A 32 24.14 -22.58 3.72
N ASP A 33 23.62 -21.35 3.70
CA ASP A 33 22.36 -21.01 4.37
C ASP A 33 21.16 -21.70 3.70
N ARG A 34 20.54 -22.62 4.44
CA ARG A 34 19.36 -23.38 4.02
C ARG A 34 18.07 -22.85 4.62
N ALA A 35 18.15 -22.04 5.67
CA ALA A 35 16.96 -21.59 6.39
C ALA A 35 16.16 -20.62 5.51
N ASP A 36 16.85 -19.66 4.90
CA ASP A 36 16.24 -18.65 4.04
C ASP A 36 15.63 -19.26 2.77
N ALA A 37 16.36 -20.14 2.09
CA ALA A 37 15.86 -20.83 0.91
C ALA A 37 14.62 -21.70 1.23
N ARG A 38 14.58 -22.33 2.41
CA ARG A 38 13.40 -23.08 2.88
C ARG A 38 12.23 -22.16 3.21
N ALA A 39 12.48 -20.97 3.76
CA ALA A 39 11.43 -19.99 4.03
C ALA A 39 10.81 -19.46 2.74
N VAL A 40 11.63 -19.17 1.72
CA VAL A 40 11.17 -18.79 0.37
C VAL A 40 10.38 -19.93 -0.27
N ALA A 41 10.90 -21.16 -0.27
CA ALA A 41 10.23 -22.32 -0.86
C ALA A 41 8.84 -22.61 -0.29
N LYS A 42 8.58 -22.26 0.98
CA LYS A 42 7.25 -22.39 1.59
C LYS A 42 6.23 -21.34 1.09
N ARG A 43 6.69 -20.24 0.49
CA ARG A 43 5.85 -19.13 0.04
C ARG A 43 5.63 -19.12 -1.46
N VAL A 44 6.61 -19.60 -2.25
CA VAL A 44 6.48 -19.70 -3.71
C VAL A 44 5.17 -20.41 -4.04
N GLN A 45 4.52 -19.99 -5.12
CA GLN A 45 3.27 -20.59 -5.59
C GLN A 45 3.57 -21.87 -6.40
N ALA A 46 2.72 -22.89 -6.24
CA ALA A 46 2.79 -24.12 -7.03
C ALA A 46 2.42 -23.86 -8.49
N GLU A 47 3.14 -24.50 -9.41
CA GLU A 47 2.84 -24.56 -10.84
C GLU A 47 2.58 -26.04 -11.20
N GLU A 48 1.58 -26.32 -12.02
CA GLU A 48 1.20 -27.70 -12.37
C GLU A 48 2.29 -28.39 -13.21
N ASP A 49 2.81 -27.68 -14.23
CA ASP A 49 3.75 -28.24 -15.21
C ASP A 49 5.23 -27.85 -14.96
N ARG A 50 5.50 -27.18 -13.84
CA ARG A 50 6.82 -26.60 -13.56
C ARG A 50 7.23 -26.82 -12.11
N ILE A 51 8.47 -27.25 -11.92
CA ILE A 51 9.06 -27.31 -10.57
C ILE A 51 9.85 -26.04 -10.27
N ALA A 52 9.56 -25.42 -9.12
CA ALA A 52 10.37 -24.35 -8.59
C ALA A 52 11.58 -24.92 -7.85
N VAL A 53 12.78 -24.47 -8.25
CA VAL A 53 14.06 -24.79 -7.62
C VAL A 53 14.56 -23.53 -6.93
N VAL A 54 14.61 -23.55 -5.60
CA VAL A 54 15.02 -22.41 -4.77
C VAL A 54 16.44 -22.62 -4.28
N MET A 55 17.32 -21.65 -4.56
CA MET A 55 18.70 -21.63 -4.08
C MET A 55 19.22 -20.21 -3.97
N SER A 56 20.20 -19.97 -3.10
CA SER A 56 20.73 -18.62 -2.87
C SER A 56 21.34 -18.00 -4.13
N ARG A 57 22.16 -18.77 -4.86
CA ARG A 57 22.82 -18.32 -6.09
C ARG A 57 23.13 -19.50 -7.00
N LEU A 58 22.94 -19.31 -8.31
CA LEU A 58 23.44 -20.25 -9.33
C LEU A 58 24.66 -19.66 -10.04
N THR A 59 25.72 -20.47 -10.17
CA THR A 59 26.91 -20.18 -10.97
C THR A 59 27.17 -21.33 -11.94
N SER A 60 27.89 -21.10 -13.04
CA SER A 60 28.19 -22.16 -14.02
C SER A 60 28.89 -23.37 -13.39
N ALA A 61 29.70 -23.17 -12.35
CA ALA A 61 30.37 -24.25 -11.62
C ALA A 61 29.39 -25.21 -10.89
N LEU A 62 28.20 -24.74 -10.53
CA LEU A 62 27.17 -25.54 -9.85
C LEU A 62 26.22 -26.26 -10.82
N VAL A 63 26.20 -25.86 -12.09
CA VAL A 63 25.27 -26.41 -13.09
C VAL A 63 25.39 -27.93 -13.24
N PRO A 64 26.60 -28.54 -13.36
CA PRO A 64 26.71 -29.99 -13.52
C PRO A 64 26.13 -30.77 -12.33
N ALA A 65 26.35 -30.29 -11.10
CA ALA A 65 25.82 -30.91 -9.89
C ALA A 65 24.30 -30.76 -9.81
N LEU A 66 23.76 -29.57 -10.09
CA LEU A 66 22.32 -29.34 -10.10
C LEU A 66 21.62 -30.20 -11.16
N LEU A 67 22.18 -30.25 -12.36
CA LEU A 67 21.68 -31.08 -13.45
C LEU A 67 21.64 -32.57 -13.08
N GLN A 68 22.69 -33.09 -12.43
CA GLN A 68 22.69 -34.47 -11.93
C GLN A 68 21.57 -34.72 -10.93
N GLN A 69 21.31 -33.76 -10.04
CA GLN A 69 20.24 -33.88 -9.04
C GLN A 69 18.85 -33.78 -9.68
N LEU A 70 18.64 -32.93 -10.70
CA LEU A 70 17.31 -32.70 -11.29
C LEU A 70 16.86 -33.77 -12.31
N ARG A 71 17.80 -34.46 -12.97
CA ARG A 71 17.51 -35.49 -13.99
C ARG A 71 16.49 -36.59 -13.59
N PRO A 72 16.45 -37.08 -12.34
CA PRO A 72 15.45 -38.06 -11.92
C PRO A 72 14.01 -37.53 -11.94
N TRP A 73 13.83 -36.21 -11.94
CA TRP A 73 12.52 -35.57 -11.88
C TRP A 73 12.12 -34.84 -13.16
N VAL A 74 13.09 -34.30 -13.92
CA VAL A 74 12.85 -33.49 -15.11
C VAL A 74 13.47 -34.18 -16.32
N PRO A 75 12.72 -34.51 -17.40
CA PRO A 75 11.31 -34.16 -17.66
C PRO A 75 10.28 -35.20 -17.16
N ILE A 76 10.63 -36.10 -16.25
CA ILE A 76 9.76 -37.26 -15.91
C ILE A 76 8.46 -36.85 -15.20
N ARG A 77 8.55 -35.91 -14.27
CA ARG A 77 7.43 -35.42 -13.43
C ARG A 77 7.03 -33.99 -13.78
N TRP A 78 7.95 -33.19 -14.31
CA TRP A 78 7.73 -31.78 -14.64
C TRP A 78 8.38 -31.44 -15.98
N ASP A 79 7.70 -30.64 -16.78
CA ASP A 79 8.11 -30.30 -18.15
C ASP A 79 9.03 -29.06 -18.21
N SER A 80 9.17 -28.34 -17.10
CA SER A 80 10.02 -27.15 -17.02
C SER A 80 10.48 -26.84 -15.60
N VAL A 81 11.43 -25.91 -15.47
CA VAL A 81 12.00 -25.48 -14.19
C VAL A 81 11.86 -23.97 -14.01
N ARG A 82 11.41 -23.52 -12.83
CA ARG A 82 11.57 -22.13 -12.37
C ARG A 82 12.73 -22.07 -11.39
N LEU A 83 13.76 -21.32 -11.73
CA LEU A 83 14.91 -21.14 -10.88
C LEU A 83 14.77 -19.83 -10.09
N VAL A 84 14.49 -19.97 -8.80
CA VAL A 84 14.44 -18.88 -7.82
C VAL A 84 15.83 -18.76 -7.22
N ALA A 85 16.74 -18.12 -7.96
CA ALA A 85 18.13 -17.92 -7.57
C ALA A 85 18.73 -16.66 -8.18
N ALA A 86 19.55 -15.94 -7.41
CA ALA A 86 20.34 -14.83 -7.94
C ALA A 86 21.42 -15.33 -8.91
N GLY A 87 21.80 -14.49 -9.88
CA GLY A 87 22.95 -14.72 -10.78
C GLY A 87 22.73 -15.80 -11.86
N ALA A 88 21.54 -16.39 -11.94
CA ALA A 88 21.23 -17.46 -12.87
C ALA A 88 21.28 -17.05 -14.36
N SER A 89 21.11 -15.76 -14.65
CA SER A 89 21.10 -15.18 -15.99
C SER A 89 22.33 -14.30 -16.29
N HIS A 90 23.41 -14.42 -15.49
CA HIS A 90 24.59 -13.54 -15.59
C HIS A 90 25.20 -13.47 -17.00
N ARG A 91 25.45 -12.24 -17.50
CA ARG A 91 25.84 -11.96 -18.91
C ARG A 91 27.34 -11.96 -19.22
N GLY A 92 28.16 -12.61 -18.38
CA GLY A 92 29.61 -12.73 -18.56
C GLY A 92 30.07 -13.94 -19.39
N GLY A 93 29.13 -14.70 -19.96
CA GLY A 93 29.36 -15.95 -20.68
C GLY A 93 28.03 -16.61 -21.05
N ARG A 94 28.03 -17.92 -21.29
CA ARG A 94 26.76 -18.67 -21.42
C ARG A 94 26.06 -18.64 -20.05
N PRO A 95 24.79 -18.18 -19.96
CA PRO A 95 24.10 -18.10 -18.69
C PRO A 95 23.97 -19.49 -18.04
N PRO A 96 24.20 -19.64 -16.73
CA PRO A 96 24.02 -20.92 -16.02
C PRO A 96 22.64 -21.55 -16.26
N ALA A 97 21.58 -20.73 -16.34
CA ALA A 97 20.24 -21.20 -16.66
C ALA A 97 20.11 -21.74 -18.09
N GLN A 98 20.84 -21.19 -19.07
CA GLN A 98 20.89 -21.72 -20.42
C GLN A 98 21.61 -23.08 -20.46
N GLU A 99 22.76 -23.20 -19.77
CA GLU A 99 23.45 -24.49 -19.64
C GLU A 99 22.58 -25.56 -19.00
N LEU A 100 21.79 -25.19 -17.98
CA LEU A 100 20.85 -26.08 -17.33
C LEU A 100 19.70 -26.48 -18.28
N ALA A 101 19.12 -25.53 -19.02
CA ALA A 101 18.07 -25.80 -20.01
C ALA A 101 18.56 -26.78 -21.09
N ASP A 102 19.75 -26.52 -21.65
CA ASP A 102 20.36 -27.37 -22.67
C ASP A 102 20.69 -28.77 -22.15
N GLY A 103 21.15 -28.87 -20.90
CA GLY A 103 21.55 -30.13 -20.30
C GLY A 103 20.39 -30.98 -19.77
N LEU A 104 19.26 -30.37 -19.41
CA LEU A 104 18.02 -31.08 -19.05
C LEU A 104 17.12 -31.34 -20.27
N GLY A 105 17.28 -30.55 -21.34
CA GLY A 105 16.42 -30.62 -22.52
C GLY A 105 15.03 -30.01 -22.31
N VAL A 106 14.87 -29.12 -21.32
CA VAL A 106 13.59 -28.47 -20.99
C VAL A 106 13.71 -26.95 -20.89
N GLU A 107 12.57 -26.26 -20.79
CA GLU A 107 12.53 -24.83 -20.49
C GLU A 107 12.98 -24.54 -19.05
N VAL A 108 13.82 -23.51 -18.89
CA VAL A 108 14.21 -22.96 -17.58
C VAL A 108 13.84 -21.48 -17.55
N ILE A 109 13.10 -21.05 -16.54
CA ILE A 109 12.87 -19.62 -16.27
C ILE A 109 13.73 -19.20 -15.09
N ALA A 110 14.54 -18.15 -15.23
CA ALA A 110 15.45 -17.69 -14.18
C ALA A 110 15.58 -16.17 -14.13
N ALA A 111 15.90 -15.64 -12.96
CA ALA A 111 16.04 -14.20 -12.75
C ALA A 111 17.43 -13.67 -13.15
N ASP A 112 17.43 -12.50 -13.79
CA ASP A 112 18.60 -11.64 -14.04
C ASP A 112 18.57 -10.47 -13.04
N GLY A 113 18.87 -10.75 -11.78
CA GLY A 113 18.89 -9.74 -10.72
C GLY A 113 18.69 -10.36 -9.33
N ASP A 114 18.55 -9.47 -8.35
CA ASP A 114 18.16 -9.86 -7.00
C ASP A 114 16.67 -10.18 -6.97
N LEU A 115 16.30 -11.21 -6.20
CA LEU A 115 14.93 -11.69 -6.12
C LEU A 115 14.31 -11.30 -4.79
N LEU A 116 13.17 -10.62 -4.86
CA LEU A 116 12.30 -10.37 -3.74
C LEU A 116 11.17 -11.39 -3.76
N CYS A 117 10.98 -12.11 -2.65
CA CYS A 117 9.86 -13.00 -2.44
C CYS A 117 8.87 -12.31 -1.50
N LEU A 118 7.70 -11.96 -2.03
CA LEU A 118 6.68 -11.25 -1.28
C LEU A 118 5.91 -12.21 -0.37
N PRO A 119 5.24 -11.69 0.69
CA PRO A 119 4.46 -12.50 1.61
C PRO A 119 3.33 -13.31 0.96
N ASP A 120 2.81 -12.85 -0.18
CA ASP A 120 1.76 -13.54 -0.97
C ASP A 120 2.30 -14.63 -1.90
N GLY A 121 3.63 -14.86 -1.90
CA GLY A 121 4.28 -15.84 -2.76
C GLY A 121 4.68 -15.33 -4.14
N SER A 122 4.28 -14.11 -4.49
CA SER A 122 4.75 -13.46 -5.72
C SER A 122 6.25 -13.16 -5.63
N LEU A 123 6.90 -13.14 -6.80
CA LEU A 123 8.31 -12.87 -6.92
C LEU A 123 8.55 -11.63 -7.78
N PHE A 124 9.51 -10.81 -7.40
CA PHE A 124 9.91 -9.63 -8.14
C PHE A 124 11.42 -9.61 -8.35
N VAL A 125 11.86 -9.34 -9.57
CA VAL A 125 13.28 -9.14 -9.87
C VAL A 125 13.62 -7.67 -9.67
N ALA A 126 14.29 -7.37 -8.56
CA ALA A 126 14.87 -6.06 -8.32
C ALA A 126 16.04 -5.81 -9.29
N ALA A 127 16.25 -4.54 -9.66
CA ALA A 127 17.47 -4.19 -10.37
C ALA A 127 18.65 -4.49 -9.45
N SER A 128 19.70 -5.16 -9.94
CA SER A 128 20.84 -5.42 -9.06
C SER A 128 21.50 -4.09 -8.75
N ASN A 129 21.41 -3.66 -7.50
CA ASN A 129 22.26 -2.60 -6.98
C ASN A 129 23.68 -3.13 -7.17
N GLY A 130 24.53 -2.45 -7.93
CA GLY A 130 25.88 -2.91 -8.25
C GLY A 130 26.82 -2.99 -7.04
N HIS A 131 26.34 -3.38 -5.85
CA HIS A 131 27.10 -3.65 -4.64
C HIS A 131 28.14 -4.74 -4.93
N GLY A 132 29.33 -4.28 -5.35
CA GLY A 132 30.48 -5.12 -5.66
C GLY A 132 30.88 -5.16 -7.14
N ARG A 133 30.22 -4.42 -8.05
CA ARG A 133 30.68 -4.34 -9.44
C ARG A 133 31.74 -3.23 -9.55
N PRO A 134 32.98 -3.54 -9.98
CA PRO A 134 33.98 -2.50 -10.17
C PRO A 134 33.47 -1.47 -11.19
N GLU A 135 33.60 -0.21 -10.80
CA GLU A 135 33.13 1.00 -11.47
C GLU A 135 33.52 1.08 -12.96
N ALA A 136 34.49 0.28 -13.42
CA ALA A 136 34.98 0.25 -14.80
C ALA A 136 33.97 -0.24 -15.86
N ASP A 137 32.91 -0.97 -15.48
CA ASP A 137 31.91 -1.48 -16.42
C ASP A 137 30.69 -0.53 -16.44
N HIS A 138 30.85 0.66 -17.03
CA HIS A 138 29.84 1.73 -17.18
C HIS A 138 28.67 1.34 -18.12
N ARG A 139 28.22 0.07 -18.11
CA ARG A 139 26.94 -0.28 -18.75
C ARG A 139 25.81 0.23 -17.87
N PRO A 140 24.78 0.87 -18.46
CA PRO A 140 23.59 1.26 -17.71
C PRO A 140 23.06 0.03 -16.99
N ALA A 141 22.86 0.13 -15.68
CA ALA A 141 22.30 -0.94 -14.86
C ALA A 141 21.00 -1.40 -15.53
N GLY A 142 21.03 -2.58 -16.14
CA GLY A 142 19.84 -3.13 -16.79
C GLY A 142 18.76 -3.33 -15.75
N ARG A 143 17.51 -3.01 -16.09
CA ARG A 143 16.37 -3.37 -15.25
C ARG A 143 16.37 -4.89 -15.08
N GLY A 144 16.43 -5.36 -13.83
CA GLY A 144 16.40 -6.78 -13.54
C GLY A 144 15.12 -7.41 -14.10
N SER A 145 15.18 -8.62 -14.63
CA SER A 145 14.05 -9.26 -15.31
C SER A 145 14.08 -10.78 -15.20
N TRP A 146 12.94 -11.42 -15.39
CA TRP A 146 12.89 -12.86 -15.63
C TRP A 146 13.33 -13.15 -17.07
N TRP A 147 13.97 -14.30 -17.25
CA TRP A 147 14.41 -14.78 -18.55
C TRP A 147 13.96 -16.20 -18.75
N ARG A 148 13.53 -16.47 -19.98
CA ARG A 148 13.15 -17.80 -20.45
C ARG A 148 14.27 -18.36 -21.31
N PHE A 149 14.77 -19.52 -20.91
CA PHE A 149 15.82 -20.27 -21.59
C PHE A 149 15.21 -21.54 -22.16
N ARG A 150 15.41 -21.79 -23.46
CA ARG A 150 14.97 -23.02 -24.12
C ARG A 150 16.18 -23.72 -24.73
N PRO A 151 16.17 -25.06 -24.82
CA PRO A 151 17.29 -25.80 -25.39
C PRO A 151 17.62 -25.33 -26.81
N GLY A 152 18.88 -24.97 -27.06
CA GLY A 152 19.39 -24.53 -28.35
C GLY A 152 18.80 -23.22 -28.88
N ARG A 153 18.08 -22.44 -28.07
CA ARG A 153 17.46 -21.17 -28.46
C ARG A 153 18.10 -20.01 -27.71
N GLU A 154 18.00 -18.82 -28.30
CA GLU A 154 18.41 -17.60 -27.61
C GLU A 154 17.49 -17.31 -26.41
N PRO A 155 18.05 -16.79 -25.29
CA PRO A 155 17.26 -16.38 -24.15
C PRO A 155 16.23 -15.32 -24.50
N GLN A 156 15.01 -15.47 -24.00
CA GLN A 156 13.92 -14.52 -24.17
C GLN A 156 13.67 -13.78 -22.86
N GLN A 157 13.75 -12.44 -22.88
CA GLN A 157 13.40 -11.62 -21.74
C GLN A 157 11.89 -11.69 -21.47
N LEU A 158 11.52 -11.74 -20.19
CA LEU A 158 10.16 -11.65 -19.67
C LEU A 158 10.05 -10.41 -18.77
N GLY A 159 8.87 -10.22 -18.14
CA GLY A 159 8.64 -9.21 -17.14
C GLY A 159 9.50 -9.36 -15.88
N ARG A 160 9.34 -8.42 -14.94
CA ARG A 160 10.02 -8.41 -13.64
C ARG A 160 9.23 -9.16 -12.57
N ARG A 161 7.93 -9.39 -12.79
CA ARG A 161 7.02 -9.97 -11.80
C ARG A 161 6.68 -11.41 -12.14
N PHE A 162 6.43 -12.18 -11.10
CA PHE A 162 5.90 -13.52 -11.21
C PHE A 162 4.83 -13.77 -10.13
N PRO A 163 3.64 -14.29 -10.49
CA PRO A 163 3.17 -14.48 -11.87
C PRO A 163 3.10 -13.14 -12.64
N GLU A 164 3.26 -13.17 -13.97
CA GLU A 164 3.27 -11.95 -14.77
C GLU A 164 1.86 -11.32 -14.76
N PRO A 165 1.67 -10.08 -14.26
CA PRO A 165 0.37 -9.44 -14.26
C PRO A 165 0.07 -8.85 -15.64
N GLU A 166 -1.20 -8.80 -16.02
CA GLU A 166 -1.63 -8.39 -17.36
C GLU A 166 -1.20 -6.96 -17.74
N TRP A 167 -0.99 -6.12 -16.74
CA TRP A 167 -0.60 -4.72 -16.92
C TRP A 167 0.90 -4.52 -17.12
N GLU A 168 1.76 -5.49 -16.78
CA GLU A 168 3.22 -5.31 -16.81
C GLU A 168 3.73 -4.98 -18.22
N ARG A 169 3.19 -5.65 -19.25
CA ARG A 169 3.50 -5.38 -20.66
C ARG A 169 3.23 -3.93 -21.12
N HIS A 170 2.43 -3.17 -20.38
CA HIS A 170 2.15 -1.77 -20.67
C HIS A 170 3.20 -0.84 -20.08
N LEU A 171 3.98 -1.28 -19.09
CA LEU A 171 5.08 -0.49 -18.52
C LEU A 171 6.24 -0.32 -19.50
N ASP A 172 6.52 -1.33 -20.33
CA ASP A 172 7.58 -1.27 -21.35
C ASP A 172 7.29 -0.24 -22.46
N GLN A 173 6.04 0.20 -22.57
CA GLN A 173 5.61 1.21 -23.53
C GLN A 173 5.92 2.63 -23.04
N ILE A 174 6.30 2.80 -21.77
CA ILE A 174 6.64 4.10 -21.20
C ILE A 174 8.11 4.39 -21.52
N PRO A 175 8.41 5.37 -22.38
CA PRO A 175 9.78 5.75 -22.69
C PRO A 175 10.53 6.15 -21.40
N PRO A 176 11.79 5.72 -21.21
CA PRO A 176 12.58 6.12 -20.04
C PRO A 176 12.68 7.63 -19.86
N SER A 177 12.69 8.40 -20.96
CA SER A 177 12.70 9.87 -20.96
C SER A 177 11.43 10.50 -20.37
N GLN A 178 10.31 9.76 -20.33
CA GLN A 178 9.06 10.19 -19.70
C GLN A 178 8.99 9.80 -18.20
N LEU A 179 9.87 8.90 -17.74
CA LEU A 179 9.96 8.43 -16.36
C LEU A 179 10.99 9.20 -15.50
N GLY A 180 11.73 10.16 -16.09
CA GLY A 180 12.65 11.11 -15.41
C GLY A 180 13.75 11.61 -16.36
N PRO A 181 14.13 12.91 -16.39
CA PRO A 181 14.61 13.71 -15.26
C PRO A 181 14.13 15.19 -15.25
N GLY A 182 12.87 15.46 -15.62
CA GLY A 182 12.28 16.79 -15.41
C GLY A 182 11.71 16.92 -13.99
N GLY A 183 12.14 17.91 -13.21
CA GLY A 183 11.46 18.28 -11.94
C GLY A 183 11.97 17.66 -10.64
N GLY A 184 13.05 16.86 -10.64
CA GLY A 184 13.62 16.34 -9.38
C GLY A 184 12.75 15.26 -8.71
N VAL A 185 12.20 14.37 -9.53
CA VAL A 185 11.47 13.15 -9.14
C VAL A 185 12.04 11.95 -9.90
N VAL A 186 11.88 10.75 -9.34
CA VAL A 186 12.27 9.47 -9.94
C VAL A 186 11.04 8.57 -9.99
N VAL A 187 10.92 7.78 -11.07
CA VAL A 187 9.95 6.70 -11.16
C VAL A 187 10.67 5.37 -11.19
N GLU A 188 10.41 4.53 -10.19
CA GLU A 188 10.98 3.19 -10.06
C GLU A 188 9.89 2.12 -10.25
N ASP A 189 10.24 0.98 -10.85
CA ASP A 189 9.34 -0.18 -10.81
C ASP A 189 9.46 -0.85 -9.44
N VAL A 190 8.30 -1.10 -8.83
CA VAL A 190 8.15 -1.82 -7.56
C VAL A 190 7.23 -3.01 -7.75
N PRO A 191 7.17 -4.00 -6.84
CA PRO A 191 6.37 -5.20 -7.05
C PRO A 191 4.92 -4.93 -7.45
N CYS A 192 4.27 -3.96 -6.81
CA CYS A 192 2.87 -3.61 -7.09
C CYS A 192 2.62 -2.70 -8.30
N GLY A 193 3.67 -2.17 -8.95
CA GLY A 193 3.53 -1.26 -10.09
C GLY A 193 4.68 -0.25 -10.18
N LEU A 194 4.34 1.03 -10.12
CA LEU A 194 5.28 2.15 -10.20
C LEU A 194 5.33 2.91 -8.88
N TRP A 195 6.49 3.46 -8.56
CA TRP A 195 6.71 4.32 -7.41
C TRP A 195 7.30 5.66 -7.86
N LEU A 196 6.58 6.75 -7.61
CA LEU A 196 7.02 8.12 -7.89
C LEU A 196 7.44 8.78 -6.58
N HIS A 197 8.72 9.15 -6.47
CA HIS A 197 9.28 9.74 -5.24
C HIS A 197 10.44 10.70 -5.53
N ARG A 198 10.99 11.34 -4.49
CA ARG A 198 12.18 12.18 -4.63
C ARG A 198 13.44 11.31 -4.76
N PRO A 199 14.45 11.72 -5.56
CA PRO A 199 15.71 10.99 -5.64
C PRO A 199 16.36 10.85 -4.27
N GLY A 200 16.90 9.66 -3.97
CA GLY A 200 17.58 9.38 -2.72
C GLY A 200 17.91 7.90 -2.56
N PRO A 201 18.69 7.52 -1.54
CA PRO A 201 18.94 6.12 -1.24
C PRO A 201 17.63 5.43 -0.82
N VAL A 202 17.36 4.29 -1.45
CA VAL A 202 16.22 3.43 -1.15
C VAL A 202 16.72 2.25 -0.33
N ASP A 203 16.06 2.01 0.81
CA ASP A 203 16.36 0.84 1.65
C ASP A 203 15.73 -0.41 1.00
N PRO A 204 16.48 -1.51 0.80
CA PRO A 204 15.91 -2.77 0.33
C PRO A 204 14.74 -3.30 1.19
N ASP A 205 14.72 -2.94 2.48
CA ASP A 205 13.66 -3.33 3.43
C ASP A 205 12.51 -2.30 3.53
N ASP A 206 12.51 -1.28 2.66
CA ASP A 206 11.44 -0.28 2.59
C ASP A 206 10.08 -0.95 2.30
N LEU A 207 9.02 -0.55 3.03
CA LEU A 207 7.70 -1.21 2.99
C LEU A 207 7.11 -1.29 1.59
N ILE A 208 7.51 -0.39 0.67
CA ILE A 208 7.06 -0.42 -0.72
C ILE A 208 7.39 -1.76 -1.42
N PHE A 209 8.49 -2.42 -1.05
CA PHE A 209 8.87 -3.72 -1.60
C PHE A 209 8.11 -4.90 -0.98
N ALA A 210 7.40 -4.67 0.13
CA ALA A 210 6.51 -5.64 0.76
C ALA A 210 5.06 -5.54 0.25
N VAL A 211 4.73 -4.54 -0.58
CA VAL A 211 3.38 -4.34 -1.11
C VAL A 211 3.07 -5.42 -2.15
N PRO A 212 2.05 -6.29 -1.91
CA PRO A 212 1.72 -7.37 -2.80
C PRO A 212 1.21 -6.85 -4.14
N MET A 213 1.61 -7.55 -5.18
CA MET A 213 1.15 -7.31 -6.53
C MET A 213 -0.34 -7.65 -6.65
N HIS A 214 -1.04 -6.97 -7.56
CA HIS A 214 -2.40 -7.36 -7.95
C HIS A 214 -2.39 -7.70 -9.45
N HIS A 215 -2.98 -8.84 -9.84
CA HIS A 215 -2.89 -9.28 -11.24
C HIS A 215 -3.64 -8.38 -12.22
N ALA A 216 -4.75 -7.77 -11.78
CA ALA A 216 -5.58 -6.92 -12.63
C ALA A 216 -5.18 -5.43 -12.58
N ASP A 217 -4.59 -4.98 -11.47
CA ASP A 217 -4.45 -3.56 -11.13
C ASP A 217 -2.98 -3.19 -10.92
N ALA A 218 -2.55 -2.09 -11.54
CA ALA A 218 -1.24 -1.51 -11.31
C ALA A 218 -1.35 -0.40 -10.25
N ALA A 219 -0.53 -0.47 -9.20
CA ALA A 219 -0.42 0.62 -8.25
C ALA A 219 0.55 1.69 -8.76
N LEU A 220 0.15 2.96 -8.67
CA LEU A 220 1.11 4.08 -8.66
C LEU A 220 1.20 4.59 -7.23
N VAL A 221 2.31 4.25 -6.59
CA VAL A 221 2.61 4.70 -5.23
C VAL A 221 3.26 6.07 -5.31
N VAL A 222 2.78 7.00 -4.48
CA VAL A 222 3.17 8.41 -4.53
C VAL A 222 3.82 8.82 -3.23
N SER A 223 5.03 9.35 -3.38
CA SER A 223 5.92 9.86 -2.33
C SER A 223 6.56 8.78 -1.46
N ARG A 224 7.22 9.20 -0.37
CA ARG A 224 7.89 8.37 0.62
C ARG A 224 7.69 8.99 2.02
N PRO A 225 7.58 8.19 3.09
CA PRO A 225 7.57 8.71 4.45
C PRO A 225 8.74 9.65 4.73
N GLY A 226 8.43 10.82 5.32
CA GLY A 226 9.43 11.80 5.75
C GLY A 226 10.03 12.67 4.63
N GLU A 227 9.75 12.39 3.36
CA GLU A 227 10.24 13.21 2.26
C GLU A 227 9.42 14.50 2.06
N ARG A 228 9.95 15.42 1.23
CA ARG A 228 9.19 16.61 0.84
C ARG A 228 8.06 16.21 -0.12
N PRO A 229 6.81 16.64 0.13
CA PRO A 229 5.67 16.32 -0.72
C PRO A 229 5.91 16.61 -2.21
N LEU A 230 5.30 15.82 -3.07
CA LEU A 230 5.37 16.02 -4.52
C LEU A 230 4.47 17.17 -4.98
N ALA A 231 4.90 17.92 -5.99
CA ALA A 231 4.04 18.93 -6.60
C ALA A 231 2.94 18.24 -7.41
N ALA A 232 1.72 18.78 -7.38
CA ALA A 232 0.60 18.22 -8.15
C ALA A 232 0.93 18.07 -9.65
N ALA A 233 1.69 19.00 -10.22
CA ALA A 233 2.13 18.95 -11.62
C ALA A 233 2.99 17.72 -11.95
N GLU A 234 3.85 17.27 -11.02
CA GLU A 234 4.73 16.10 -11.21
C GLU A 234 3.88 14.82 -11.31
N VAL A 235 2.88 14.67 -10.43
CA VAL A 235 1.94 13.54 -10.46
C VAL A 235 1.07 13.58 -11.73
N ARG A 236 0.51 14.75 -12.09
CA ARG A 236 -0.30 14.89 -13.31
C ARG A 236 0.48 14.54 -14.56
N GLN A 237 1.74 14.98 -14.65
CA GLN A 237 2.58 14.71 -15.81
C GLN A 237 2.80 13.21 -16.00
N LEU A 238 3.13 12.47 -14.93
CA LEU A 238 3.30 11.03 -15.00
C LEU A 238 1.98 10.34 -15.39
N VAL A 239 0.89 10.63 -14.67
CA VAL A 239 -0.41 10.00 -14.94
C VAL A 239 -0.89 10.25 -16.37
N ALA A 240 -0.72 11.47 -16.89
CA ALA A 240 -1.09 11.81 -18.26
C ALA A 240 -0.23 11.09 -19.32
N ALA A 241 1.03 10.76 -18.98
CA ALA A 241 1.95 10.05 -19.86
C ALA A 241 1.73 8.52 -19.90
N LEU A 242 1.01 7.95 -18.93
CA LEU A 242 0.75 6.52 -18.90
C LEU A 242 -0.14 6.09 -20.10
N PRO A 243 0.13 4.92 -20.71
CA PRO A 243 -0.74 4.35 -21.73
C PRO A 243 -2.18 4.19 -21.23
N THR A 244 -3.18 4.41 -22.09
CA THR A 244 -4.60 4.32 -21.71
C THR A 244 -4.95 2.99 -21.04
N ALA A 245 -4.48 1.86 -21.59
CA ALA A 245 -4.70 0.53 -21.02
C ALA A 245 -4.16 0.38 -19.59
N LEU A 246 -3.09 1.11 -19.23
CA LEU A 246 -2.55 1.14 -17.88
C LEU A 246 -3.34 2.09 -16.98
N ARG A 247 -3.76 3.25 -17.49
CA ARG A 247 -4.59 4.21 -16.75
C ARG A 247 -5.91 3.59 -16.30
N GLU A 248 -6.58 2.83 -17.17
CA GLU A 248 -7.82 2.10 -16.87
C GLU A 248 -7.69 1.10 -15.70
N ARG A 249 -6.46 0.64 -15.42
CA ARG A 249 -6.12 -0.32 -14.36
C ARG A 249 -5.37 0.31 -13.18
N LEU A 250 -5.24 1.64 -13.19
CA LEU A 250 -4.42 2.37 -12.23
C LEU A 250 -5.14 2.54 -10.89
N VAL A 251 -4.45 2.20 -9.81
CA VAL A 251 -4.84 2.54 -8.45
C VAL A 251 -3.76 3.42 -7.83
N LEU A 252 -4.12 4.60 -7.37
CA LEU A 252 -3.17 5.46 -6.66
C LEU A 252 -3.07 5.04 -5.20
N ALA A 253 -1.87 5.08 -4.63
CA ALA A 253 -1.67 4.82 -3.21
C ALA A 253 -0.72 5.87 -2.61
N PRO A 254 -1.11 6.58 -1.54
CA PRO A 254 -0.20 7.46 -0.83
C PRO A 254 0.81 6.65 -0.05
N TYR A 255 2.06 7.12 0.00
CA TYR A 255 3.09 6.54 0.87
C TYR A 255 3.70 7.60 1.78
N GLY A 256 3.27 7.57 3.05
CA GLY A 256 3.52 8.62 4.03
C GLY A 256 2.27 9.46 4.31
N ASP A 257 2.43 10.47 5.16
CA ASP A 257 1.36 11.34 5.68
C ASP A 257 0.95 12.45 4.70
N ARG A 258 1.89 12.98 3.91
CA ARG A 258 1.64 14.09 2.98
C ARG A 258 2.29 13.82 1.61
N PRO A 259 1.67 13.00 0.74
CA PRO A 259 2.28 12.59 -0.52
C PRO A 259 2.37 13.72 -1.56
N VAL A 260 1.47 14.71 -1.48
CA VAL A 260 1.41 15.85 -2.40
C VAL A 260 1.33 17.17 -1.64
N ALA A 261 1.94 18.22 -2.20
CA ALA A 261 2.02 19.54 -1.59
C ALA A 261 0.67 20.29 -1.65
N ASP A 262 -0.01 20.18 -2.79
CA ASP A 262 -1.21 20.93 -3.11
C ASP A 262 -2.30 20.00 -3.65
N GLY A 263 -3.53 20.14 -3.16
CA GLY A 263 -4.69 19.34 -3.57
C GLY A 263 -4.70 17.93 -3.01
N ARG A 264 -5.67 17.12 -3.46
CA ARG A 264 -5.81 15.72 -3.05
C ARG A 264 -5.33 14.79 -4.14
N LEU A 265 -4.62 13.72 -3.76
CA LEU A 265 -4.02 12.78 -4.70
C LEU A 265 -5.04 12.24 -5.73
N GLY A 266 -6.25 11.93 -5.29
CA GLY A 266 -7.31 11.44 -6.17
C GLY A 266 -7.86 12.46 -7.16
N GLU A 267 -7.99 13.71 -6.74
CA GLU A 267 -8.39 14.82 -7.63
C GLU A 267 -7.32 15.03 -8.71
N ILE A 268 -6.07 15.21 -8.29
CA ILE A 268 -4.91 15.39 -9.17
C ILE A 268 -4.82 14.26 -10.20
N GLY A 269 -4.95 13.02 -9.75
CA GLY A 269 -4.89 11.84 -10.61
C GLY A 269 -6.06 11.71 -11.56
N SER A 270 -7.30 11.84 -11.07
CA SER A 270 -8.52 11.67 -11.88
C SER A 270 -8.64 12.74 -12.96
N GLU A 271 -8.26 13.99 -12.65
CA GLU A 271 -8.15 15.06 -13.64
C GLU A 271 -7.11 14.74 -14.73
N ALA A 272 -5.91 14.30 -14.34
CA ALA A 272 -4.85 13.97 -15.29
C ALA A 272 -5.17 12.76 -16.18
N ALA A 273 -5.85 11.76 -15.62
CA ALA A 273 -6.29 10.60 -16.37
C ALA A 273 -7.58 10.87 -17.17
N ASN A 274 -8.30 11.95 -16.87
CA ASN A 274 -9.62 12.28 -17.38
C ASN A 274 -10.62 11.11 -17.26
N GLN A 275 -10.57 10.39 -16.14
CA GLN A 275 -11.44 9.26 -15.85
C GLN A 275 -11.58 9.06 -14.32
N THR A 276 -12.54 8.23 -13.92
CA THR A 276 -12.66 7.88 -12.50
C THR A 276 -11.46 7.01 -12.09
N LEU A 277 -10.72 7.42 -11.06
CA LEU A 277 -9.61 6.64 -10.51
C LEU A 277 -9.94 6.12 -9.12
N ARG A 278 -9.35 4.97 -8.79
CA ARG A 278 -9.34 4.43 -7.42
C ARG A 278 -8.11 4.93 -6.69
N VAL A 279 -8.30 5.30 -5.42
CA VAL A 279 -7.24 5.74 -4.52
C VAL A 279 -7.33 4.96 -3.23
N ARG A 280 -6.26 4.26 -2.86
CA ARG A 280 -6.13 3.62 -1.56
C ARG A 280 -5.84 4.66 -0.50
N THR A 281 -6.27 4.39 0.73
CA THR A 281 -6.02 5.22 1.92
C THR A 281 -4.72 4.85 2.63
N GLY A 282 -3.81 4.15 1.94
CA GLY A 282 -2.53 3.69 2.48
C GLY A 282 -1.90 2.60 1.63
N LEU A 283 -0.92 1.89 2.18
CA LEU A 283 -0.28 0.76 1.52
C LEU A 283 -0.99 -0.55 1.87
N PRO A 284 -1.32 -1.41 0.89
CA PRO A 284 -1.73 -2.77 1.18
C PRO A 284 -0.52 -3.57 1.66
N LEU A 285 -0.58 -4.12 2.86
CA LEU A 285 0.47 -4.95 3.46
C LEU A 285 -0.12 -6.27 3.93
N GLN A 286 0.68 -7.33 3.88
CA GLN A 286 0.31 -8.61 4.48
C GLN A 286 0.65 -8.58 5.98
N LEU A 287 -0.37 -8.51 6.82
CA LEU A 287 -0.21 -8.58 8.28
C LEU A 287 -0.22 -10.04 8.73
N PHE A 288 0.69 -10.38 9.64
CA PHE A 288 0.85 -11.74 10.13
C PHE A 288 -0.46 -12.26 10.76
N GLY A 289 -0.99 -13.37 10.24
CA GLY A 289 -2.21 -14.01 10.73
C GLY A 289 -3.53 -13.32 10.35
N GLU A 290 -3.49 -12.10 9.81
CA GLU A 290 -4.70 -11.31 9.52
C GLU A 290 -4.99 -11.13 8.03
N GLY A 291 -4.05 -11.49 7.16
CA GLY A 291 -4.23 -11.34 5.71
C GLY A 291 -3.73 -9.99 5.19
N ARG A 292 -4.23 -9.59 4.01
CA ARG A 292 -3.90 -8.33 3.37
C ARG A 292 -4.77 -7.20 3.92
N HIS A 293 -4.15 -6.15 4.45
CA HIS A 293 -4.83 -4.95 4.96
C HIS A 293 -4.22 -3.69 4.37
N VAL A 294 -5.04 -2.66 4.13
CA VAL A 294 -4.53 -1.31 3.85
C VAL A 294 -4.19 -0.65 5.17
N VAL A 295 -2.96 -0.15 5.28
CA VAL A 295 -2.44 0.49 6.48
C VAL A 295 -1.97 1.90 6.13
N ALA A 296 -2.36 2.87 6.94
CA ALA A 296 -1.83 4.22 6.83
C ALA A 296 -0.37 4.22 7.29
N VAL A 297 0.56 4.73 6.46
CA VAL A 297 1.97 4.79 6.84
C VAL A 297 2.29 6.17 7.40
N ARG A 298 2.86 6.20 8.61
CA ARG A 298 3.24 7.43 9.30
C ARG A 298 4.46 8.08 8.67
N ARG A 299 4.76 9.29 9.09
CA ARG A 299 5.90 10.08 8.58
C ARG A 299 7.25 9.41 8.85
N ASP A 300 7.37 8.62 9.92
CA ASP A 300 8.56 7.85 10.28
C ASP A 300 8.72 6.56 9.47
N GLY A 301 7.77 6.24 8.58
CA GLY A 301 7.76 5.01 7.79
C GLY A 301 7.18 3.81 8.51
N VAL A 302 6.70 3.97 9.75
CA VAL A 302 6.09 2.89 10.52
C VAL A 302 4.62 2.73 10.11
N PRO A 303 4.12 1.49 9.96
CA PRO A 303 2.69 1.25 9.78
C PRO A 303 1.88 1.77 10.98
N GLY A 304 0.89 2.62 10.70
CA GLY A 304 -0.04 3.18 11.69
C GLY A 304 -1.27 2.29 11.87
N TRP A 305 -2.46 2.92 11.84
CA TRP A 305 -3.74 2.22 11.97
C TRP A 305 -4.30 1.82 10.60
N ARG A 306 -5.25 0.88 10.58
CA ARG A 306 -5.97 0.43 9.38
C ARG A 306 -7.19 1.31 9.09
N PRO A 307 -7.19 2.10 8.01
CA PRO A 307 -8.34 2.93 7.66
C PRO A 307 -9.59 2.10 7.34
N PHE A 308 -10.75 2.55 7.81
CA PHE A 308 -12.02 1.90 7.49
C PHE A 308 -12.43 2.13 6.04
N ALA A 309 -12.21 3.33 5.50
CA ALA A 309 -12.28 3.56 4.06
C ALA A 309 -11.00 2.98 3.44
N VAL A 310 -11.10 1.90 2.67
CA VAL A 310 -9.95 1.18 2.10
C VAL A 310 -9.58 1.73 0.72
N GLU A 311 -10.59 1.98 -0.12
CA GLU A 311 -10.42 2.63 -1.43
C GLU A 311 -11.51 3.68 -1.64
N LEU A 312 -11.12 4.79 -2.23
CA LEU A 312 -11.97 5.89 -2.66
C LEU A 312 -12.05 5.91 -4.19
N ALA A 313 -13.22 6.15 -4.74
CA ALA A 313 -13.41 6.46 -6.16
C ALA A 313 -13.45 7.99 -6.34
N TRP A 314 -12.57 8.50 -7.20
CA TRP A 314 -12.43 9.91 -7.51
C TRP A 314 -12.85 10.16 -8.94
N ARG A 315 -13.89 10.98 -9.13
CA ARG A 315 -14.36 11.39 -10.46
C ARG A 315 -13.65 12.68 -10.89
N PRO A 316 -13.35 12.87 -12.18
CA PRO A 316 -12.87 14.15 -12.68
C PRO A 316 -13.87 15.25 -12.31
N TYR A 317 -13.40 16.33 -11.70
CA TYR A 317 -14.22 17.47 -11.24
C TYR A 317 -15.31 17.12 -10.20
N GLY A 318 -15.26 15.92 -9.63
CA GLY A 318 -16.16 15.46 -8.57
C GLY A 318 -15.41 15.22 -7.25
N GLY A 319 -16.17 15.04 -6.17
CA GLY A 319 -15.62 14.66 -4.88
C GLY A 319 -15.29 13.17 -4.78
N ALA A 320 -14.53 12.82 -3.73
CA ALA A 320 -14.29 11.44 -3.35
C ALA A 320 -15.58 10.73 -2.95
N ARG A 321 -15.67 9.44 -3.23
CA ARG A 321 -16.67 8.55 -2.63
C ARG A 321 -15.99 7.28 -2.14
N VAL A 322 -16.39 6.80 -0.96
CA VAL A 322 -15.91 5.51 -0.45
C VAL A 322 -16.38 4.40 -1.38
N HIS A 323 -15.42 3.68 -1.97
CA HIS A 323 -15.67 2.59 -2.92
C HIS A 323 -15.54 1.23 -2.24
N LYS A 324 -14.47 1.04 -1.45
CA LYS A 324 -14.22 -0.17 -0.66
C LYS A 324 -14.00 0.23 0.79
N TRP A 325 -14.61 -0.50 1.72
CA TRP A 325 -14.52 -0.22 3.16
C TRP A 325 -14.61 -1.49 4.00
N THR A 326 -14.16 -1.37 5.25
CA THR A 326 -14.25 -2.39 6.30
C THR A 326 -15.15 -1.89 7.40
N ALA A 327 -16.02 -2.75 7.93
CA ALA A 327 -16.91 -2.38 9.02
C ALA A 327 -16.10 -2.05 10.30
N PRO A 328 -16.43 -0.96 11.02
CA PRO A 328 -15.74 -0.60 12.26
C PRO A 328 -16.09 -1.53 13.44
N GLY A 329 -17.11 -2.39 13.29
CA GLY A 329 -17.43 -3.43 14.26
C GLY A 329 -18.55 -4.34 13.76
N ASP A 330 -18.68 -5.51 14.39
CA ASP A 330 -19.53 -6.63 13.90
C ASP A 330 -21.04 -6.44 14.11
N ASN A 331 -21.45 -5.46 14.92
CA ASN A 331 -22.84 -5.31 15.39
C ASN A 331 -23.59 -4.13 14.78
N LEU A 332 -23.08 -3.56 13.69
CA LEU A 332 -23.72 -2.44 13.00
C LEU A 332 -24.48 -2.93 11.77
N LEU A 333 -25.71 -2.46 11.60
CA LEU A 333 -26.55 -2.83 10.46
C LEU A 333 -26.30 -1.88 9.29
N PRO A 334 -26.06 -2.37 8.06
CA PRO A 334 -25.87 -1.51 6.90
C PRO A 334 -27.16 -0.76 6.53
N LEU A 335 -27.05 0.57 6.38
CA LEU A 335 -28.10 1.45 5.87
C LEU A 335 -27.87 1.82 4.40
N GLY A 336 -26.61 1.83 3.96
CA GLY A 336 -26.20 2.21 2.62
C GLY A 336 -24.71 2.00 2.39
N PRO A 337 -24.16 2.43 1.24
CA PRO A 337 -22.73 2.38 0.98
C PRO A 337 -21.96 3.13 2.07
N ALA A 338 -21.09 2.43 2.79
CA ALA A 338 -20.29 2.99 3.89
C ALA A 338 -21.13 3.62 5.03
N GLN A 339 -22.43 3.30 5.14
CA GLN A 339 -23.34 3.85 6.15
C GLN A 339 -23.96 2.74 6.99
N LEU A 340 -23.94 2.93 8.31
CA LEU A 340 -24.22 1.90 9.30
C LEU A 340 -25.11 2.46 10.42
N ALA A 341 -26.19 1.77 10.76
CA ALA A 341 -27.10 2.18 11.84
C ALA A 341 -26.40 2.05 13.20
N LEU A 342 -26.39 3.14 13.97
CA LEU A 342 -26.00 3.13 15.39
C LEU A 342 -27.23 2.91 16.29
N ASN A 343 -28.36 3.55 15.93
CA ASN A 343 -29.69 3.31 16.47
C ASN A 343 -30.76 3.78 15.45
N ASP A 344 -31.99 4.03 15.92
CA ASP A 344 -33.13 4.47 15.12
C ASP A 344 -33.02 5.89 14.56
N ARG A 345 -32.13 6.73 15.11
CA ARG A 345 -31.97 8.14 14.70
C ARG A 345 -30.55 8.50 14.26
N TRP A 346 -29.57 7.71 14.66
CA TRP A 346 -28.15 7.96 14.45
C TRP A 346 -27.51 6.87 13.63
N MET A 347 -26.59 7.28 12.77
CA MET A 347 -25.78 6.39 11.96
C MET A 347 -24.30 6.76 12.05
N VAL A 348 -23.48 5.82 11.58
CA VAL A 348 -22.04 5.94 11.39
C VAL A 348 -21.80 5.88 9.89
N GLU A 349 -21.19 6.91 9.34
CA GLU A 349 -20.64 6.92 7.99
C GLU A 349 -19.13 6.71 8.04
N VAL A 350 -18.61 5.82 7.21
CA VAL A 350 -17.17 5.64 7.01
C VAL A 350 -16.68 6.73 6.06
N VAL A 351 -15.67 7.48 6.48
CA VAL A 351 -15.04 8.57 5.71
C VAL A 351 -13.53 8.34 5.63
N GLU A 352 -12.83 9.10 4.78
CA GLU A 352 -11.38 8.94 4.57
C GLU A 352 -10.59 9.06 5.89
N ALA A 353 -10.91 10.05 6.73
CA ALA A 353 -10.25 10.28 8.01
C ALA A 353 -10.63 9.29 9.14
N GLY A 354 -11.65 8.44 8.95
CA GLY A 354 -12.18 7.55 9.99
C GLY A 354 -13.70 7.40 9.95
N LEU A 355 -14.38 7.89 10.99
CA LEU A 355 -15.82 7.70 11.18
C LEU A 355 -16.53 9.02 11.40
N TRP A 356 -17.76 9.12 10.90
CA TRP A 356 -18.65 10.24 11.13
C TRP A 356 -19.96 9.76 11.76
N ILE A 357 -20.27 10.23 12.95
CA ILE A 357 -21.47 9.87 13.71
C ILE A 357 -22.46 11.03 13.66
N HIS A 358 -23.60 10.84 13.01
CA HIS A 358 -24.61 11.89 12.81
C HIS A 358 -26.03 11.33 12.72
N THR A 359 -27.04 12.21 12.68
CA THR A 359 -28.43 11.82 12.50
C THR A 359 -28.71 11.37 11.06
N ILE A 360 -29.63 10.42 10.90
CA ILE A 360 -29.93 9.77 9.59
C ILE A 360 -30.45 10.78 8.55
N ASP A 361 -31.15 11.82 8.99
CA ASP A 361 -31.75 12.87 8.16
C ASP A 361 -30.79 14.02 7.81
N ARG A 362 -29.55 13.97 8.28
CA ARG A 362 -28.62 15.09 8.13
C ARG A 362 -28.01 15.15 6.73
N VAL A 363 -28.15 16.33 6.11
CA VAL A 363 -27.51 16.67 4.83
C VAL A 363 -26.49 17.80 4.99
N ASP A 364 -26.71 18.72 5.93
CA ASP A 364 -25.86 19.90 6.14
C ASP A 364 -24.52 19.57 6.81
N GLY A 365 -23.47 20.25 6.36
CA GLY A 365 -22.10 20.10 6.87
C GLY A 365 -21.38 18.80 6.44
N ALA A 366 -22.05 17.93 5.68
CA ALA A 366 -21.52 16.63 5.26
C ALA A 366 -20.23 16.73 4.44
N THR A 367 -20.11 17.74 3.59
CA THR A 367 -18.93 17.93 2.74
C THR A 367 -17.68 18.15 3.58
N ALA A 368 -17.71 19.02 4.59
CA ALA A 368 -16.54 19.31 5.40
C ALA A 368 -15.97 18.08 6.11
N VAL A 369 -16.83 17.16 6.59
CA VAL A 369 -16.41 15.92 7.24
C VAL A 369 -15.89 14.90 6.22
N ARG A 370 -16.61 14.71 5.10
CA ARG A 370 -16.21 13.77 4.03
C ARG A 370 -14.89 14.16 3.37
N GLU A 371 -14.56 15.45 3.39
CA GLU A 371 -13.35 16.00 2.82
C GLU A 371 -12.15 16.04 3.78
N LEU A 372 -12.34 15.63 5.04
CA LEU A 372 -11.23 15.54 5.99
C LEU A 372 -10.19 14.53 5.48
N PRO A 373 -8.92 14.96 5.31
CA PRO A 373 -7.89 14.07 4.83
C PRO A 373 -7.57 13.01 5.88
N LEU A 374 -7.09 11.87 5.40
CA LEU A 374 -6.56 10.84 6.27
C LEU A 374 -5.35 11.36 7.06
N ASP A 375 -5.31 11.00 8.34
CA ASP A 375 -4.21 11.26 9.25
C ASP A 375 -3.64 9.90 9.69
N ALA A 376 -2.38 9.62 9.33
CA ALA A 376 -1.78 8.31 9.59
C ALA A 376 -1.54 8.05 11.08
N ASP A 377 -1.51 9.10 11.89
CA ASP A 377 -1.35 9.00 13.34
C ASP A 377 -2.70 8.78 14.04
N TYR A 378 -3.80 9.28 13.46
CA TYR A 378 -5.10 9.34 14.12
C TYR A 378 -6.27 8.77 13.31
N CYS A 379 -7.00 7.85 13.92
CA CYS A 379 -8.36 7.48 13.54
C CYS A 379 -9.32 8.54 14.06
N THR A 380 -9.82 9.42 13.18
CA THR A 380 -10.68 10.53 13.58
C THR A 380 -12.14 10.11 13.58
N VAL A 381 -12.81 10.32 14.72
CA VAL A 381 -14.26 10.15 14.87
C VAL A 381 -14.91 11.50 15.07
N VAL A 382 -15.64 11.96 14.06
CA VAL A 382 -16.42 13.19 14.12
C VAL A 382 -17.80 12.88 14.67
N VAL A 383 -18.25 13.61 15.69
CA VAL A 383 -19.60 13.48 16.25
C VAL A 383 -20.40 14.75 16.00
N GLY A 384 -21.57 14.60 15.39
CA GLY A 384 -22.38 15.71 14.91
C GLY A 384 -21.82 16.28 13.60
N GLY A 385 -22.16 17.51 13.27
CA GLY A 385 -21.66 18.19 12.08
C GLY A 385 -21.80 19.70 12.22
N PRO A 386 -21.17 20.45 11.32
CA PRO A 386 -21.28 21.90 11.28
C PRO A 386 -22.64 22.35 10.73
N ASP A 387 -23.00 23.60 11.00
CA ASP A 387 -24.08 24.37 10.35
C ASP A 387 -25.52 23.89 10.61
N ALA A 388 -25.76 23.06 11.63
CA ALA A 388 -27.12 22.69 12.03
C ALA A 388 -27.25 22.38 13.54
N PRO A 389 -28.42 22.69 14.15
CA PRO A 389 -28.69 22.36 15.54
C PRO A 389 -28.47 20.87 15.80
N GLN A 390 -27.67 20.56 16.81
CA GLN A 390 -27.26 19.19 17.09
C GLN A 390 -28.20 18.53 18.10
N ASP A 391 -28.84 17.44 17.67
CA ASP A 391 -29.47 16.50 18.59
C ASP A 391 -28.43 15.94 19.56
N ARG A 392 -28.89 15.49 20.74
CA ARG A 392 -28.00 14.88 21.73
C ARG A 392 -27.51 13.52 21.21
N PRO A 393 -26.20 13.30 21.02
CA PRO A 393 -25.69 12.03 20.54
C PRO A 393 -25.98 10.91 21.54
N PRO A 394 -26.19 9.68 21.06
CA PRO A 394 -26.38 8.51 21.90
C PRO A 394 -25.03 8.09 22.50
N TRP A 395 -24.47 8.89 23.41
CA TRP A 395 -23.10 8.72 23.92
C TRP A 395 -22.79 7.34 24.48
N ARG A 396 -23.77 6.64 25.05
CA ARG A 396 -23.60 5.24 25.49
C ARG A 396 -23.34 4.29 24.31
N ALA A 397 -24.05 4.47 23.20
CA ALA A 397 -23.84 3.69 21.98
C ALA A 397 -22.51 4.08 21.31
N VAL A 398 -22.19 5.37 21.27
CA VAL A 398 -20.89 5.87 20.78
C VAL A 398 -19.72 5.23 21.56
N VAL A 399 -19.73 5.30 22.89
CA VAL A 399 -18.67 4.69 23.73
C VAL A 399 -18.57 3.18 23.50
N ARG A 400 -19.70 2.49 23.32
CA ARG A 400 -19.70 1.05 23.02
C ARG A 400 -19.02 0.75 21.69
N LEU A 401 -19.36 1.50 20.64
CA LEU A 401 -18.73 1.39 19.33
C LEU A 401 -17.22 1.64 19.41
N LEU A 402 -16.83 2.74 20.05
CA LEU A 402 -15.42 3.13 20.15
C LEU A 402 -14.57 2.09 20.91
N ARG A 403 -15.15 1.41 21.90
CA ARG A 403 -14.48 0.32 22.62
C ARG A 403 -14.35 -0.96 21.81
N SER A 404 -15.27 -1.20 20.87
CA SER A 404 -15.26 -2.37 19.99
C SER A 404 -14.45 -2.20 18.72
N LEU A 405 -13.89 -1.01 18.45
CA LEU A 405 -13.00 -0.80 17.30
C LEU A 405 -11.78 -1.73 17.36
N PRO A 406 -11.19 -2.07 16.20
CA PRO A 406 -9.90 -2.75 16.14
C PRO A 406 -8.84 -2.06 17.00
N ALA A 407 -7.93 -2.86 17.59
CA ALA A 407 -7.01 -2.39 18.61
C ALA A 407 -6.10 -1.25 18.15
N ASP A 408 -5.64 -1.29 16.90
CA ASP A 408 -4.84 -0.28 16.23
C ASP A 408 -5.62 1.03 16.01
N ALA A 409 -6.86 0.95 15.50
CA ALA A 409 -7.72 2.13 15.35
C ALA A 409 -8.04 2.78 16.71
N ARG A 410 -8.26 1.96 17.74
CA ARG A 410 -8.49 2.42 19.11
C ARG A 410 -7.26 3.09 19.72
N ALA A 411 -6.06 2.57 19.46
CA ALA A 411 -4.80 3.16 19.93
C ALA A 411 -4.52 4.53 19.28
N SER A 412 -5.01 4.74 18.06
CA SER A 412 -4.92 6.00 17.31
C SER A 412 -6.18 6.87 17.42
N LEU A 413 -7.08 6.61 18.37
CA LEU A 413 -8.39 7.27 18.39
C LEU A 413 -8.32 8.77 18.74
N ARG A 414 -8.97 9.60 17.92
CA ARG A 414 -9.20 11.02 18.16
C ARG A 414 -10.67 11.37 17.96
N ILE A 415 -11.29 12.06 18.92
CA ILE A 415 -12.67 12.56 18.80
C ILE A 415 -12.66 14.04 18.39
N ALA A 416 -13.47 14.36 17.39
CA ALA A 416 -13.71 15.72 16.94
C ALA A 416 -15.21 16.07 16.96
N VAL A 417 -15.52 17.33 17.21
CA VAL A 417 -16.87 17.91 17.09
C VAL A 417 -16.79 19.20 16.29
N ALA A 418 -17.89 19.65 15.68
CA ALA A 418 -17.90 20.96 15.02
C ALA A 418 -17.62 22.09 16.02
N ASP A 419 -16.98 23.16 15.56
CA ASP A 419 -16.68 24.34 16.37
C ASP A 419 -17.93 25.08 16.88
N ASP A 420 -19.03 24.98 16.13
CA ASP A 420 -20.36 25.50 16.46
C ASP A 420 -21.25 24.53 17.28
N ALA A 421 -20.73 23.36 17.68
CA ALA A 421 -21.50 22.32 18.36
C ALA A 421 -22.06 22.71 19.74
N GLY A 422 -21.60 23.84 20.29
CA GLY A 422 -21.97 24.33 21.61
C GLY A 422 -21.24 23.64 22.76
N ALA A 423 -21.07 24.37 23.86
CA ALA A 423 -20.23 23.96 24.98
C ALA A 423 -20.66 22.62 25.62
N ARG A 424 -21.95 22.30 25.59
CA ARG A 424 -22.45 21.02 26.12
C ARG A 424 -21.96 19.82 25.33
N MET A 425 -21.93 19.91 23.99
CA MET A 425 -21.45 18.85 23.13
C MET A 425 -19.95 18.63 23.33
N VAL A 426 -19.19 19.73 23.30
CA VAL A 426 -17.75 19.77 23.54
C VAL A 426 -17.41 19.11 24.88
N ARG A 427 -18.08 19.50 25.99
CA ARG A 427 -17.86 18.89 27.31
C ARG A 427 -18.21 17.40 27.35
N ALA A 428 -19.24 16.97 26.63
CA ALA A 428 -19.62 15.57 26.57
C ALA A 428 -18.61 14.73 25.78
N ALA A 429 -18.14 15.25 24.63
CA ALA A 429 -17.09 14.64 23.84
C ALA A 429 -15.78 14.54 24.62
N ALA A 430 -15.40 15.59 25.38
CA ALA A 430 -14.21 15.60 26.23
C ALA A 430 -14.24 14.48 27.28
N LYS A 431 -15.37 14.33 27.98
CA LYS A 431 -15.57 13.23 28.94
C LYS A 431 -15.52 11.85 28.29
N VAL A 432 -15.87 11.73 27.01
CA VAL A 432 -15.76 10.47 26.27
C VAL A 432 -14.31 10.21 25.88
N GLN A 433 -13.60 11.22 25.38
CA GLN A 433 -12.17 11.16 25.05
C GLN A 433 -11.36 10.72 26.28
N GLU A 434 -11.50 11.41 27.42
CA GLU A 434 -10.80 11.10 28.68
C GLU A 434 -11.04 9.65 29.18
N ARG A 435 -12.18 9.05 28.84
CA ARG A 435 -12.53 7.68 29.24
C ARG A 435 -11.93 6.62 28.32
N LEU A 436 -11.46 7.01 27.14
CA LEU A 436 -10.99 6.12 26.09
C LEU A 436 -9.49 6.26 25.87
N THR A 437 -8.96 7.48 25.96
CA THR A 437 -7.56 7.82 25.73
C THR A 437 -7.13 8.99 26.61
N ASP A 438 -5.82 9.22 26.74
CA ASP A 438 -5.26 10.39 27.43
C ASP A 438 -5.22 11.65 26.53
N GLY A 439 -5.94 11.64 25.42
CA GLY A 439 -5.91 12.71 24.41
C GLY A 439 -6.85 13.87 24.73
N GLN A 440 -6.66 14.98 24.00
CA GLN A 440 -7.59 16.11 23.99
C GLN A 440 -8.64 15.98 22.87
N ILE A 441 -9.74 16.70 23.02
CA ILE A 441 -10.74 16.85 21.96
C ILE A 441 -10.28 17.84 20.89
N TRP A 442 -10.82 17.64 19.69
CA TRP A 442 -10.54 18.47 18.53
C TRP A 442 -11.81 19.12 18.02
N LEU A 443 -11.64 20.28 17.41
CA LEU A 443 -12.72 21.03 16.77
C LEU A 443 -12.55 21.00 15.26
N LEU A 444 -13.64 20.68 14.56
CA LEU A 444 -13.73 20.79 13.12
C LEU A 444 -14.20 22.20 12.77
N ARG A 445 -13.30 22.99 12.18
CA ARG A 445 -13.61 24.32 11.64
C ARG A 445 -13.97 24.24 10.16
N THR A 446 -15.15 24.74 9.81
CA THR A 446 -15.61 24.83 8.41
C THR A 446 -15.47 26.23 7.81
N THR A 447 -15.34 27.24 8.66
CA THR A 447 -15.26 28.64 8.27
C THR A 447 -13.87 29.22 8.55
N GLY A 448 -13.51 30.29 7.84
CA GLY A 448 -12.24 30.99 8.01
C GLY A 448 -11.06 30.38 7.25
N ARG A 449 -9.86 30.86 7.58
CA ARG A 449 -8.59 30.57 6.89
C ARG A 449 -7.97 29.22 7.30
N GLU A 450 -8.41 28.68 8.43
CA GLU A 450 -7.94 27.43 9.02
C GLU A 450 -9.07 26.39 9.01
N ARG A 451 -9.48 25.97 7.81
CA ARG A 451 -10.39 24.83 7.66
C ARG A 451 -9.67 23.56 8.08
N GLY A 452 -10.31 22.74 8.92
CA GLY A 452 -9.76 21.47 9.37
C GLY A 452 -9.90 21.27 10.87
N LEU A 453 -9.08 20.36 11.41
CA LEU A 453 -9.09 19.98 12.81
C LEU A 453 -8.10 20.84 13.59
N VAL A 454 -8.58 21.47 14.67
CA VAL A 454 -7.76 22.22 15.62
C VAL A 454 -7.89 21.64 17.03
N PRO A 455 -6.82 21.58 17.83
CA PRO A 455 -6.91 21.21 19.23
C PRO A 455 -7.80 22.18 20.01
N PHE A 456 -8.63 21.67 20.92
CA PHE A 456 -9.47 22.53 21.76
C PHE A 456 -8.66 23.48 22.65
N SER A 457 -7.47 23.07 23.09
CA SER A 457 -6.57 23.89 23.94
C SER A 457 -6.04 25.15 23.26
N GLU A 458 -6.10 25.22 21.92
CA GLU A 458 -5.57 26.34 21.13
C GLU A 458 -6.62 27.41 20.82
N LEU A 459 -7.83 27.27 21.36
CA LEU A 459 -8.82 28.33 21.27
C LEU A 459 -8.41 29.51 22.16
N PRO A 460 -8.48 30.76 21.66
CA PRO A 460 -8.43 31.92 22.53
C PRO A 460 -9.57 31.79 23.53
N GLU A 461 -9.29 31.95 24.83
CA GLU A 461 -10.31 31.97 25.89
C GLU A 461 -11.36 33.01 25.48
N ALA A 462 -12.48 32.52 24.92
CA ALA A 462 -13.59 33.36 24.58
C ALA A 462 -14.13 33.89 25.92
N GLY A 463 -13.93 35.19 26.16
CA GLY A 463 -14.35 35.86 27.38
C GLY A 463 -15.78 35.48 27.74
N GLU A 464 -15.99 35.15 29.02
CA GLU A 464 -17.23 34.72 29.67
C GLU A 464 -18.50 35.08 28.88
N ALA A 465 -18.95 34.15 28.05
CA ALA A 465 -20.28 34.23 27.47
C ALA A 465 -21.28 33.93 28.60
N VAL A 466 -22.05 34.96 28.96
CA VAL A 466 -23.17 34.97 29.91
C VAL A 466 -24.02 33.72 29.72
N GLU A 467 -24.16 32.93 30.79
CA GLU A 467 -25.04 31.75 30.82
C GLU A 467 -26.49 32.17 30.55
N PRO A 468 -27.20 31.55 29.60
CA PRO A 468 -28.63 31.71 29.47
C PRO A 468 -29.35 30.92 30.56
N ASP A 469 -30.25 31.62 31.22
CA ASP A 469 -31.18 31.23 32.28
C ASP A 469 -31.87 29.86 32.04
N ASP A 470 -31.74 28.97 33.03
CA ASP A 470 -32.36 27.64 33.08
C ASP A 470 -33.87 27.77 33.37
N GLY A 471 -34.68 27.84 32.31
CA GLY A 471 -36.14 27.74 32.38
C GLY A 471 -36.66 26.29 32.35
N ASP A 472 -37.46 25.96 33.36
CA ASP A 472 -38.09 24.69 33.77
C ASP A 472 -38.68 23.71 32.72
N PRO A 473 -38.93 22.44 33.12
CA PRO A 473 -39.24 21.30 32.24
C PRO A 473 -40.74 21.18 31.89
N PHE A 474 -41.07 20.94 30.63
CA PHE A 474 -42.41 20.50 30.20
C PHE A 474 -42.49 18.97 29.98
N PRO A 475 -43.69 18.37 30.19
CA PRO A 475 -43.89 16.96 30.44
C PRO A 475 -44.15 16.14 29.16
N GLY A 476 -44.08 14.82 29.35
CA GLY A 476 -43.96 13.82 28.29
C GLY A 476 -45.12 13.72 27.28
N ALA A 477 -44.76 13.13 26.15
CA ALA A 477 -45.68 12.63 25.13
C ALA A 477 -45.35 11.15 24.84
N PRO A 478 -46.35 10.37 24.39
CA PRO A 478 -46.39 8.92 24.56
C PRO A 478 -45.57 8.18 23.49
N ALA A 479 -45.02 7.05 23.89
CA ALA A 479 -44.51 6.03 22.99
C ALA A 479 -45.68 5.18 22.50
N ASP A 480 -46.00 5.27 21.22
CA ASP A 480 -46.39 4.09 20.44
C ASP A 480 -46.38 4.39 18.93
N ARG A 481 -45.96 3.37 18.15
CA ARG A 481 -45.96 3.22 16.67
C ARG A 481 -44.72 3.77 15.92
N ASP A 482 -44.20 3.13 14.87
CA ASP A 482 -44.70 2.02 14.06
C ASP A 482 -43.52 1.27 13.38
N LEU A 483 -43.31 -0.01 13.73
CA LEU A 483 -42.26 -0.84 13.11
C LEU A 483 -42.56 -1.14 11.62
N ALA A 484 -43.84 -1.05 11.22
CA ALA A 484 -44.26 -1.23 9.83
C ALA A 484 -43.81 -0.06 8.92
N GLY A 485 -43.69 1.16 9.46
CA GLY A 485 -43.18 2.32 8.73
C GLY A 485 -41.69 2.22 8.39
N LEU A 486 -40.89 1.67 9.32
CA LEU A 486 -39.45 1.45 9.14
C LEU A 486 -39.14 0.40 8.07
N LEU A 487 -39.92 -0.68 8.02
CA LEU A 487 -39.77 -1.73 7.00
C LEU A 487 -40.22 -1.25 5.61
N SER A 488 -41.27 -0.43 5.53
CA SER A 488 -41.71 0.19 4.27
C SER A 488 -40.67 1.16 3.69
N PHE A 489 -39.94 1.89 4.54
CA PHE A 489 -38.90 2.82 4.12
C PHE A 489 -37.64 2.11 3.59
N VAL A 490 -37.20 1.05 4.28
CA VAL A 490 -36.07 0.20 3.83
C VAL A 490 -36.39 -0.48 2.49
N GLU A 491 -37.65 -0.83 2.25
CA GLU A 491 -38.08 -1.42 0.99
C GLU A 491 -38.18 -0.40 -0.14
N ALA A 492 -38.49 0.86 0.15
CA ALA A 492 -38.41 1.97 -0.80
C ALA A 492 -36.96 2.26 -1.22
N LEU A 493 -36.01 2.24 -0.28
CA LEU A 493 -34.57 2.41 -0.55
C LEU A 493 -33.99 1.30 -1.45
N ARG A 494 -34.45 0.05 -1.28
CA ARG A 494 -34.07 -1.10 -2.13
C ARG A 494 -34.64 -1.06 -3.55
N ARG A 495 -35.70 -0.27 -3.78
CA ARG A 495 -36.35 -0.12 -5.10
C ARG A 495 -35.83 1.07 -5.89
N THR A 496 -34.90 1.85 -5.33
CA THR A 496 -34.17 2.89 -6.06
C THR A 496 -33.29 2.23 -7.14
N PRO A 497 -33.35 2.67 -8.42
CA PRO A 497 -32.57 2.04 -9.50
C PRO A 497 -31.06 2.02 -9.22
N SER A 498 -30.40 0.94 -9.61
CA SER A 498 -28.94 0.83 -9.65
C SER A 498 -28.35 1.80 -10.68
N TRP A 499 -27.29 2.53 -10.29
CA TRP A 499 -26.73 3.71 -10.96
C TRP A 499 -25.94 3.48 -12.28
N ASP A 500 -26.25 2.44 -13.04
CA ASP A 500 -25.61 2.17 -14.33
C ASP A 500 -26.38 2.70 -15.56
N GLU A 501 -27.43 3.50 -15.37
CA GLU A 501 -28.12 4.15 -16.48
C GLU A 501 -27.77 5.65 -16.57
N PRO A 502 -27.14 6.11 -17.67
CA PRO A 502 -26.99 7.53 -17.93
C PRO A 502 -28.33 8.14 -18.36
N ASP A 503 -28.68 9.30 -17.80
CA ASP A 503 -29.80 10.15 -18.24
C ASP A 503 -29.61 10.57 -19.71
N GLY A 504 -30.25 9.83 -20.62
CA GLY A 504 -30.25 10.10 -22.05
C GLY A 504 -31.61 10.59 -22.54
N SER A 505 -31.91 11.88 -22.34
CA SER A 505 -33.02 12.58 -23.01
C SER A 505 -32.48 13.63 -23.98
N SER A 506 -32.27 13.24 -25.24
CA SER A 506 -32.23 14.18 -26.37
C SER A 506 -32.59 13.43 -27.65
N SER A 507 -33.77 13.77 -28.18
CA SER A 507 -34.35 13.32 -29.44
C SER A 507 -33.50 13.69 -30.66
N GLY A 508 -33.27 12.73 -31.55
CA GLY A 508 -32.72 12.97 -32.90
C GLY A 508 -32.53 11.66 -33.67
N GLY A 509 -33.39 11.40 -34.66
CA GLY A 509 -33.53 10.10 -35.31
C GLY A 509 -32.32 9.62 -36.14
N ALA A 510 -32.10 8.31 -36.12
CA ALA A 510 -31.28 7.56 -37.08
C ALA A 510 -31.76 6.08 -37.15
N PRO A 511 -31.52 5.36 -38.27
CA PRO A 511 -32.37 4.28 -38.80
C PRO A 511 -32.09 2.88 -38.18
N PRO A 512 -32.94 1.86 -38.44
CA PRO A 512 -32.96 0.65 -37.62
C PRO A 512 -31.75 -0.26 -37.89
N ARG A 513 -31.13 -0.74 -36.82
CA ARG A 513 -30.16 -1.85 -36.83
C ARG A 513 -30.83 -3.14 -36.31
N PRO A 514 -30.37 -4.31 -36.79
CA PRO A 514 -31.11 -5.57 -36.70
C PRO A 514 -31.02 -6.23 -35.32
N ASN A 515 -32.07 -6.97 -35.01
CA ASN A 515 -32.28 -7.77 -33.79
C ASN A 515 -31.11 -8.71 -33.46
N LEU A 516 -30.46 -8.45 -32.33
CA LEU A 516 -29.68 -9.45 -31.60
C LEU A 516 -30.46 -9.83 -30.33
N ARG A 517 -30.65 -11.14 -30.15
CA ARG A 517 -31.35 -11.76 -29.02
C ARG A 517 -30.61 -11.49 -27.70
N PRO A 518 -31.31 -11.29 -26.57
CA PRO A 518 -30.69 -11.08 -25.27
C PRO A 518 -30.05 -12.37 -24.74
N VAL A 519 -28.82 -12.24 -24.24
CA VAL A 519 -28.13 -13.23 -23.38
C VAL A 519 -28.64 -13.04 -21.94
N PRO A 520 -28.95 -14.09 -21.17
CA PRO A 520 -29.44 -13.95 -19.80
C PRO A 520 -28.37 -13.38 -18.85
N ALA A 521 -28.80 -12.48 -17.97
CA ALA A 521 -27.98 -11.91 -16.91
C ALA A 521 -27.85 -12.88 -15.73
N GLU A 522 -26.67 -13.48 -15.56
CA GLU A 522 -26.21 -14.06 -14.30
C GLU A 522 -25.06 -13.19 -13.76
N GLN A 523 -25.41 -12.22 -12.90
CA GLN A 523 -24.46 -11.58 -11.98
C GLN A 523 -25.13 -11.39 -10.62
N ARG A 524 -24.95 -12.40 -9.77
CA ARG A 524 -24.99 -12.31 -8.30
C ARG A 524 -23.83 -13.17 -7.78
N TRP A 525 -23.37 -12.87 -6.55
CA TRP A 525 -22.43 -13.64 -5.73
C TRP A 525 -20.91 -13.32 -5.91
N TRP A 526 -20.35 -12.41 -5.08
CA TRP A 526 -18.89 -12.27 -4.85
C TRP A 526 -18.50 -12.22 -3.34
N TRP A 527 -19.41 -12.56 -2.41
CA TRP A 527 -19.09 -12.55 -0.96
C TRP A 527 -18.93 -13.95 -0.33
N ALA A 528 -18.64 -15.00 -1.10
CA ALA A 528 -18.61 -16.37 -0.56
C ALA A 528 -17.39 -17.24 -0.93
N GLU A 529 -16.34 -16.73 -1.58
CA GLU A 529 -15.27 -17.60 -2.11
C GLU A 529 -13.93 -17.54 -1.35
N GLU A 530 -13.88 -16.91 -0.17
CA GLU A 530 -12.67 -16.89 0.66
C GLU A 530 -12.77 -17.69 1.98
N ARG A 531 -13.84 -18.51 2.15
CA ARG A 531 -13.98 -19.40 3.32
C ARG A 531 -14.43 -20.84 3.05
N ALA A 532 -14.50 -21.30 1.80
CA ALA A 532 -14.93 -22.67 1.49
C ALA A 532 -13.94 -23.41 0.60
N THR A 533 -12.81 -23.83 1.18
CA THR A 533 -12.06 -24.99 0.66
C THR A 533 -11.53 -25.83 1.81
N GLN A 534 -12.44 -26.37 2.61
CA GLN A 534 -12.22 -27.65 3.27
C GLN A 534 -13.55 -28.40 3.35
N LEU A 535 -13.46 -29.70 3.04
CA LEU A 535 -14.46 -30.76 3.17
C LEU A 535 -15.40 -30.96 1.97
N SER A 536 -15.06 -31.95 1.15
CA SER A 536 -16.05 -32.86 0.57
C SER A 536 -15.64 -34.31 0.90
N PRO A 537 -16.58 -35.20 1.25
CA PRO A 537 -16.29 -36.51 1.82
C PRO A 537 -16.15 -37.58 0.73
N ALA A 538 -15.19 -38.50 0.90
CA ALA A 538 -15.19 -39.79 0.23
C ALA A 538 -15.24 -40.89 1.30
N GLU A 539 -16.28 -41.72 1.21
CA GLU A 539 -16.47 -42.95 1.96
C GLU A 539 -15.30 -43.92 1.73
N HIS A 540 -14.78 -44.57 2.78
CA HIS A 540 -14.48 -46.02 2.88
C HIS A 540 -13.96 -46.39 4.31
N PRO A 541 -14.03 -47.68 4.74
CA PRO A 541 -14.44 -48.11 6.09
C PRO A 541 -13.24 -48.49 7.03
N PRO A 542 -13.46 -49.04 8.25
CA PRO A 542 -12.74 -48.63 9.45
C PRO A 542 -11.45 -49.41 9.72
N ALA A 543 -10.48 -48.75 10.35
CA ALA A 543 -9.41 -49.41 11.08
C ALA A 543 -9.14 -48.70 12.42
N ALA A 544 -8.75 -49.52 13.38
CA ALA A 544 -8.87 -49.33 14.82
C ALA A 544 -7.91 -48.27 15.41
N GLY A 545 -8.21 -47.90 16.66
CA GLY A 545 -7.73 -46.71 17.32
C GLY A 545 -6.26 -46.70 17.71
N SER A 546 -5.75 -45.49 17.95
CA SER A 546 -4.70 -45.18 18.92
C SER A 546 -4.70 -43.66 19.16
N ARG A 547 -4.90 -43.26 20.42
CA ARG A 547 -4.96 -41.88 20.90
C ARG A 547 -3.58 -41.52 21.49
N PRO A 548 -2.97 -40.36 21.16
CA PRO A 548 -1.91 -39.80 21.99
C PRO A 548 -2.38 -38.54 22.75
N PRO A 549 -1.64 -38.16 23.81
CA PRO A 549 -2.13 -37.30 24.89
C PRO A 549 -1.96 -35.80 24.59
N GLY A 550 -2.73 -35.01 25.33
CA GLY A 550 -2.81 -33.55 25.21
C GLY A 550 -1.53 -32.80 25.59
N VAL A 551 -1.37 -31.65 24.96
CA VAL A 551 -0.35 -30.63 25.24
C VAL A 551 -1.08 -29.40 25.80
N PRO A 552 -0.58 -28.77 26.88
CA PRO A 552 -1.22 -27.62 27.51
C PRO A 552 -1.04 -26.33 26.72
N ALA A 553 -2.02 -25.43 26.84
CA ALA A 553 -1.98 -24.07 26.34
C ALA A 553 -0.87 -23.27 27.04
N GLY A 554 0.02 -22.68 26.25
CA GLY A 554 0.99 -21.69 26.69
C GLY A 554 0.72 -20.35 25.99
N ASP A 555 0.59 -19.29 26.80
CA ASP A 555 0.61 -17.90 26.36
C ASP A 555 1.92 -17.60 25.62
N VAL A 556 1.83 -17.00 24.43
CA VAL A 556 3.00 -16.53 23.67
C VAL A 556 2.86 -15.04 23.40
N ALA A 557 3.81 -14.30 23.96
CA ALA A 557 4.02 -12.88 23.80
C ALA A 557 4.42 -12.51 22.36
N ILE A 558 4.02 -11.30 21.96
CA ILE A 558 4.42 -10.62 20.73
C ILE A 558 5.92 -10.34 20.79
N ALA A 559 6.71 -10.99 19.94
CA ALA A 559 8.11 -10.66 19.73
C ALA A 559 8.23 -9.72 18.52
N VAL A 560 8.40 -8.43 18.81
CA VAL A 560 9.02 -7.46 17.89
C VAL A 560 10.53 -7.71 17.95
N PRO A 561 11.28 -7.69 16.84
CA PRO A 561 12.73 -7.76 16.88
C PRO A 561 13.33 -6.61 17.72
N ASP A 562 14.12 -6.95 18.73
CA ASP A 562 14.59 -6.08 19.82
C ASP A 562 15.78 -5.15 19.43
N ASP A 563 16.08 -5.00 18.13
CA ASP A 563 17.28 -4.28 17.65
C ASP A 563 17.08 -2.78 17.34
N ILE A 564 15.91 -2.20 17.65
CA ILE A 564 15.62 -0.78 17.38
C ILE A 564 15.56 0.07 18.68
N ALA A 565 15.62 -0.53 19.88
CA ALA A 565 15.33 0.18 21.14
C ALA A 565 16.55 0.65 21.96
N ARG A 566 17.76 0.76 21.39
CA ARG A 566 18.93 1.30 22.12
C ARG A 566 19.73 2.34 21.33
N SER A 567 19.11 3.49 21.02
CA SER A 567 19.89 4.71 20.79
C SER A 567 19.06 5.98 20.95
N ALA A 568 18.57 6.24 22.16
CA ALA A 568 18.12 7.58 22.57
C ALA A 568 18.05 7.69 24.09
N ARG A 569 19.17 8.06 24.72
CA ARG A 569 19.13 8.77 26.00
C ARG A 569 19.66 10.19 25.77
N PRO A 570 18.98 11.23 26.28
CA PRO A 570 19.48 12.59 26.19
C PRO A 570 20.57 12.80 27.25
N GLY A 571 21.80 13.06 26.79
CA GLY A 571 22.86 13.57 27.66
C GLY A 571 22.74 15.08 27.77
N SER A 572 22.25 15.54 28.91
CA SER A 572 22.55 16.87 29.44
C SER A 572 24.02 16.91 29.87
N ASP A 573 24.83 17.79 29.30
CA ASP A 573 25.67 18.66 30.13
C ASP A 573 26.31 19.81 29.35
N GLU A 574 26.29 20.92 30.08
CA GLU A 574 26.81 22.26 29.85
C GLU A 574 28.31 22.31 30.17
N ALA A 575 29.16 22.85 29.27
CA ALA A 575 30.44 23.45 29.69
C ALA A 575 31.06 24.34 28.60
N ALA A 576 31.32 25.58 29.01
CA ALA A 576 31.94 26.65 28.27
C ALA A 576 33.41 26.41 27.88
N ALA A 577 33.83 26.95 26.73
CA ALA A 577 35.22 27.35 26.50
C ALA A 577 35.31 28.53 25.53
N ARG A 578 35.74 29.68 26.06
CA ARG A 578 36.17 30.89 25.33
C ARG A 578 37.44 30.61 24.49
N PRO A 579 37.64 31.29 23.36
CA PRO A 579 38.98 31.52 22.83
C PRO A 579 39.49 32.93 23.23
N ARG A 580 40.75 32.95 23.67
CA ARG A 580 41.55 34.13 24.01
C ARG A 580 42.08 34.82 22.75
N ASP A 581 42.30 36.11 22.94
CA ASP A 581 42.98 37.11 22.13
C ASP A 581 44.41 36.78 21.64
N ARG A 582 44.68 37.32 20.41
CA ARG A 582 45.91 38.00 19.91
C ARG A 582 47.15 37.17 19.49
N PRO A 583 48.13 37.78 18.74
CA PRO A 583 48.05 38.81 17.69
C PRO A 583 49.04 38.62 16.49
N GLY A 584 48.94 39.50 15.48
CA GLY A 584 50.03 39.90 14.57
C GLY A 584 49.88 39.38 13.13
N GLY A 585 50.06 40.16 12.06
CA GLY A 585 50.49 41.55 11.86
C GLY A 585 50.73 41.77 10.35
N SER A 586 50.67 43.05 9.92
CA SER A 586 51.16 43.64 8.65
C SER A 586 50.61 43.10 7.31
N GLU A 587 50.47 43.86 6.23
CA GLU A 587 50.41 45.30 5.90
C GLU A 587 50.33 45.35 4.37
N ALA A 588 50.03 46.54 3.83
CA ALA A 588 50.06 46.95 2.42
C ALA A 588 48.81 46.55 1.60
N ASP A 589 47.81 47.42 1.43
CA ASP A 589 47.82 48.72 0.74
C ASP A 589 47.98 48.58 -0.79
N THR A 590 46.88 48.72 -1.53
CA THR A 590 46.79 49.70 -2.63
C THR A 590 45.36 49.79 -3.18
N ARG A 591 44.84 50.99 -2.98
CA ARG A 591 43.64 51.60 -3.54
C ARG A 591 43.77 51.78 -5.07
N THR A 592 42.65 51.77 -5.79
CA THR A 592 42.21 52.70 -6.89
C THR A 592 41.27 51.92 -7.83
N GLU A 593 39.95 51.98 -7.68
CA GLU A 593 39.04 52.98 -8.27
C GLU A 593 39.00 52.99 -9.82
N ARG A 594 37.91 52.46 -10.41
CA ARG A 594 37.03 53.12 -11.42
C ARG A 594 36.12 52.12 -12.15
N ALA A 595 34.82 52.36 -12.03
CA ALA A 595 33.76 51.92 -12.95
C ALA A 595 33.62 52.95 -14.10
N PRO A 596 32.57 52.92 -14.95
CA PRO A 596 32.04 51.84 -15.78
C PRO A 596 31.90 52.27 -17.27
N SER A 597 31.61 51.35 -18.19
CA SER A 597 31.03 51.70 -19.50
C SER A 597 30.01 50.67 -20.00
N ARG A 598 28.83 51.21 -20.32
CA ARG A 598 27.70 50.60 -21.03
C ARG A 598 27.96 50.56 -22.55
N TRP A 599 27.13 49.76 -23.23
CA TRP A 599 26.67 49.77 -24.66
C TRP A 599 27.07 48.50 -25.41
N ARG A 600 26.25 47.88 -26.28
CA ARG A 600 24.80 47.77 -26.57
C ARG A 600 24.70 46.67 -27.68
N PRO A 601 23.53 46.07 -27.94
CA PRO A 601 23.33 44.98 -28.90
C PRO A 601 22.99 45.47 -30.32
N GLY A 602 23.11 44.60 -31.33
CA GLY A 602 22.62 44.85 -32.70
C GLY A 602 22.68 43.63 -33.62
N SER A 603 21.50 43.22 -34.08
CA SER A 603 21.13 42.11 -34.98
C SER A 603 21.38 42.39 -36.47
N ALA A 604 21.27 41.33 -37.31
CA ALA A 604 20.54 41.32 -38.59
C ALA A 604 20.62 39.92 -39.26
N PRO A 605 19.79 39.61 -40.28
CA PRO A 605 18.62 40.33 -40.80
C PRO A 605 17.26 39.64 -40.57
#